data_AF-A0A8X6HLH2-F1
#
_entry.id   AF-A0A8X6HLH2-F1
#
_cell.length_a   1.000
_cell.length_b   1.000
_cell.length_c   1.000
_cell.angle_alpha   90.00
_cell.angle_beta   90.00
_cell.angle_gamma   90.00
#
_symmetry.space_group_name_H-M   'P 1'
#
loop_
_entity.id
_entity.type
_entity.pdbx_description
1 polymer ?
#
loop_
_entity_poly.entity_id
_entity_poly.type
_entity_poly.pdbx_seq_one_letter_code
_entity_poly.pdbx_strand_id
1 'polypeptide(L)'
;MTYLYPKEVIVIKQGKCVVKPDRNIWLDIAEGYHEQWQFPNCLGAIDGKHVLMQAPPKSGSRFHNYKGTFSIILLACVDANYKFVLVDIGAEGHNSDGEFSKIPFLVKALKKAH
;
A
#
# COMPACT_ATOMS: atom_id res chain seq x y z
N MET A 1 30.10 13.42 7.63
CA MET A 1 29.93 12.37 6.61
C MET A 1 28.45 12.18 6.37
N THR A 2 27.92 12.82 5.32
CA THR A 2 26.50 12.71 4.93
C THR A 2 26.40 11.52 3.99
N TYR A 3 25.71 10.46 4.41
CA TYR A 3 25.44 9.31 3.54
C TYR A 3 24.55 9.78 2.38
N LEU A 4 25.17 9.96 1.21
CA LEU A 4 24.47 10.17 -0.06
C LEU A 4 23.96 8.82 -0.53
N TYR A 5 22.78 8.43 -0.05
CA TYR A 5 22.00 7.42 -0.74
C TYR A 5 21.71 7.93 -2.15
N PRO A 6 21.87 7.11 -3.21
CA PRO A 6 21.48 7.51 -4.56
C PRO A 6 20.02 7.97 -4.52
N LYS A 7 19.78 9.22 -4.91
CA LYS A 7 18.44 9.83 -4.97
C LYS A 7 17.68 9.19 -6.13
N GLU A 8 17.10 8.02 -5.92
CA GLU A 8 16.01 7.56 -6.77
C GLU A 8 14.83 8.51 -6.54
N VAL A 9 14.57 9.36 -7.53
CA VAL A 9 13.37 10.19 -7.56
C VAL A 9 12.19 9.23 -7.78
N ILE A 10 11.55 8.81 -6.70
CA ILE A 10 10.31 8.06 -6.78
C ILE A 10 9.23 9.05 -7.24
N VAL A 11 8.87 8.99 -8.51
CA VAL A 11 7.68 9.67 -9.03
C VAL A 11 6.48 9.03 -8.34
N ILE A 12 5.87 9.74 -7.39
CA ILE A 12 4.67 9.30 -6.68
C ILE A 12 3.52 9.24 -7.68
N LYS A 13 3.17 8.04 -8.13
CA LYS A 13 1.89 7.79 -8.80
C LYS A 13 0.88 7.36 -7.73
N GLN A 14 -0.09 8.22 -7.45
CA GLN A 14 -1.19 7.92 -6.53
C GLN A 14 -2.05 6.78 -7.08
N GLY A 15 -2.33 5.76 -6.26
CA GLY A 15 -3.23 4.63 -6.56
C GLY A 15 -2.95 3.88 -7.87
N LYS A 16 -2.26 2.73 -7.81
CA LYS A 16 -2.01 1.88 -8.99
C LYS A 16 -2.50 0.44 -8.76
N CYS A 17 -3.47 0.01 -9.57
CA CYS A 17 -3.77 -1.41 -9.75
C CYS A 17 -2.58 -2.07 -10.47
N VAL A 18 -1.96 -3.07 -9.86
CA VAL A 18 -1.01 -3.93 -10.59
C VAL A 18 -1.78 -4.89 -11.49
N VAL A 19 -2.87 -5.45 -10.94
CA VAL A 19 -3.87 -6.26 -11.66
C VAL A 19 -5.23 -5.65 -11.36
N LYS A 20 -6.12 -5.49 -12.35
CA LYS A 20 -7.51 -5.06 -12.13
C LYS A 20 -8.34 -6.30 -11.79
N PRO A 21 -8.58 -6.62 -10.50
CA PRO A 21 -9.15 -7.90 -10.14
C PRO A 21 -10.64 -7.90 -10.52
N ASP A 22 -11.06 -8.94 -11.22
CA ASP A 22 -12.46 -9.28 -11.37
C ASP A 22 -12.84 -10.38 -10.37
N ARG A 23 -14.09 -10.87 -10.45
CA ARG A 23 -14.59 -11.88 -9.52
C ARG A 23 -13.77 -13.17 -9.54
N ASN A 24 -13.27 -13.61 -10.70
CA ASN A 24 -12.52 -14.85 -10.80
C ASN A 24 -11.15 -14.70 -10.14
N ILE A 25 -10.48 -13.56 -10.37
CA ILE A 25 -9.20 -13.26 -9.71
C ILE A 25 -9.35 -13.26 -8.18
N TRP A 26 -10.45 -12.72 -7.64
CA TRP A 26 -10.72 -12.76 -6.21
C TRP A 26 -10.97 -14.18 -5.68
N LEU A 27 -11.65 -15.02 -6.45
CA LEU A 27 -11.84 -16.43 -6.10
C LEU A 27 -10.52 -17.19 -6.10
N ASP A 28 -9.67 -16.98 -7.11
CA ASP A 28 -8.35 -17.61 -7.19
C ASP A 28 -7.46 -17.18 -6.00
N ILE A 29 -7.52 -15.91 -5.59
CA ILE A 29 -6.80 -15.42 -4.40
C ILE A 29 -7.34 -16.12 -3.14
N ALA A 30 -8.66 -16.20 -2.97
CA ALA A 30 -9.29 -16.86 -1.83
C ALA A 30 -8.94 -18.35 -1.74
N GLU A 31 -8.92 -19.04 -2.87
CA GLU A 31 -8.52 -20.44 -2.98
C GLU A 31 -7.04 -20.61 -2.62
N GLY A 32 -6.15 -19.77 -3.16
CA GLY A 32 -4.72 -19.81 -2.82
C GLY A 32 -4.46 -19.61 -1.33
N TYR A 33 -5.19 -18.72 -0.65
CA TYR A 33 -5.09 -18.55 0.80
C TYR A 33 -5.66 -19.74 1.59
N HIS A 34 -6.74 -20.32 1.12
CA HIS A 34 -7.30 -21.52 1.72
C HIS A 34 -6.30 -22.68 1.65
N GLU A 35 -5.73 -22.96 0.48
CA GLU A 35 -4.82 -24.08 0.27
C GLU A 35 -3.50 -23.92 1.05
N GLN A 36 -2.85 -22.76 0.92
CA GLN A 36 -1.50 -22.57 1.46
C GLN A 36 -1.48 -22.18 2.93
N TRP A 37 -2.46 -21.37 3.36
CA TRP A 37 -2.45 -20.71 4.66
C TRP A 37 -3.60 -21.15 5.57
N GLN A 38 -4.48 -22.05 5.10
CA GLN A 38 -5.66 -22.50 5.82
C GLN A 38 -6.56 -21.33 6.26
N PHE A 39 -6.59 -20.28 5.44
CA PHE A 39 -7.31 -19.04 5.73
C PHE A 39 -8.39 -18.80 4.65
N PRO A 40 -9.56 -19.47 4.77
CA PRO A 40 -10.59 -19.46 3.73
C PRO A 40 -11.23 -18.07 3.56
N ASN A 41 -11.69 -17.78 2.35
CA ASN A 41 -12.33 -16.51 1.97
C ASN A 41 -11.43 -15.26 2.13
N CYS A 42 -10.12 -15.44 2.21
CA CYS A 42 -9.18 -14.33 2.28
C CYS A 42 -8.95 -13.73 0.89
N LEU A 43 -9.35 -12.47 0.72
CA LEU A 43 -9.19 -11.77 -0.55
C LEU A 43 -7.82 -11.09 -0.68
N GLY A 44 -6.95 -11.22 0.32
CA GLY A 44 -5.64 -10.58 0.33
C GLY A 44 -5.17 -10.19 1.73
N ALA A 45 -3.85 -10.15 1.90
CA ALA A 45 -3.22 -9.57 3.10
C ALA A 45 -2.77 -8.14 2.80
N ILE A 46 -3.06 -7.21 3.70
CA ILE A 46 -2.78 -5.79 3.53
C ILE A 46 -1.78 -5.35 4.57
N ASP A 47 -0.74 -4.64 4.13
CA ASP A 47 0.23 -4.01 5.02
C ASP A 47 0.68 -2.65 4.49
N GLY A 48 1.06 -1.77 5.43
CA GLY A 48 1.52 -0.41 5.18
C GLY A 48 2.99 -0.23 5.52
N LYS A 49 3.66 0.63 4.77
CA LYS A 49 5.05 1.00 5.01
C LYS A 49 5.24 2.49 4.79
N HIS A 50 5.81 3.14 5.80
CA HIS A 50 6.43 4.45 5.65
C HIS A 50 7.67 4.37 4.76
N VAL A 51 7.58 4.98 3.58
CA VAL A 51 8.70 5.18 2.66
C VAL A 51 9.31 6.54 2.95
N LEU A 52 10.58 6.54 3.36
CA LEU A 52 11.32 7.76 3.65
C LEU A 52 11.44 8.63 2.40
N MET A 53 11.27 9.94 2.58
CA MET A 53 11.36 10.90 1.50
C MET A 53 12.01 12.20 1.97
N GLN A 54 12.52 12.97 1.02
CA GLN A 54 12.82 14.37 1.28
C GLN A 54 11.52 15.18 1.25
N ALA A 55 11.28 15.97 2.30
CA ALA A 55 10.10 16.84 2.37
C ALA A 55 10.08 17.85 1.20
N PRO A 56 8.94 18.02 0.51
CA PRO A 56 8.77 19.07 -0.48
C PRO A 56 8.91 20.45 0.18
N PRO A 57 9.39 21.47 -0.56
CA PRO A 57 9.43 22.82 -0.06
C PRO A 57 8.05 23.26 0.46
N LYS A 58 8.03 23.93 1.62
CA LYS A 58 6.80 24.45 2.26
C LYS A 58 5.76 23.38 2.65
N SER A 59 6.15 22.12 2.82
CA SER A 59 5.23 21.06 3.27
C SER A 59 4.88 21.11 4.76
N GLY A 60 5.57 21.91 5.58
CA GLY A 60 5.42 21.90 7.03
C GLY A 60 5.64 20.49 7.61
N SER A 61 4.81 20.09 8.58
CA SER A 61 4.83 18.76 9.21
C SER A 61 4.00 17.69 8.48
N ARG A 62 3.45 18.00 7.31
CA ARG A 62 2.50 17.14 6.58
C ARG A 62 3.02 15.72 6.34
N PHE A 63 4.28 15.57 5.99
CA PHE A 63 4.92 14.27 5.76
C PHE A 63 5.70 13.77 6.98
N HIS A 64 5.71 14.53 8.07
CA HIS A 64 6.49 14.21 9.25
C HIS A 64 5.80 13.11 10.05
N ASN A 65 6.45 11.96 10.16
CA ASN A 65 5.95 10.83 10.94
C ASN A 65 6.37 10.93 12.41
N TYR A 66 5.80 10.05 13.23
CA TYR A 66 6.08 9.99 14.67
C TYR A 66 7.54 9.63 15.00
N LYS A 67 8.30 9.09 14.04
CA LYS A 67 9.72 8.74 14.19
C LYS A 67 10.66 9.90 13.90
N GLY A 68 10.15 11.11 13.70
CA GLY A 68 10.99 12.28 13.44
C GLY A 68 11.54 12.36 12.01
N THR A 69 10.94 11.63 11.07
CA THR A 69 11.38 11.59 9.66
C THR A 69 10.25 11.98 8.73
N PHE A 70 10.58 12.37 7.50
CA PHE A 70 9.57 12.62 6.47
C PHE A 70 9.30 11.35 5.66
N SER A 71 8.04 11.02 5.46
CA SER A 71 7.62 9.82 4.73
C SER A 71 6.31 10.02 3.97
N ILE A 72 6.11 9.16 2.98
CA ILE A 72 4.79 8.82 2.47
C ILE A 72 4.44 7.40 2.90
N ILE A 73 3.16 7.06 2.88
CA ILE A 73 2.69 5.71 3.09
C ILE A 73 2.56 4.99 1.74
N LEU A 74 3.13 3.80 1.68
CA LEU A 74 2.85 2.78 0.68
C LEU A 74 1.96 1.73 1.37
N LEU A 75 0.77 1.50 0.82
CA LEU A 75 -0.11 0.43 1.24
C LEU A 75 -0.20 -0.61 0.13
N ALA A 76 0.01 -1.88 0.44
CA ALA A 76 -0.05 -2.95 -0.53
C ALA A 76 -0.97 -4.07 -0.06
N CYS A 77 -1.72 -4.63 -1.00
CA CYS A 77 -2.47 -5.87 -0.86
C CYS A 77 -1.76 -6.96 -1.67
N VAL A 78 -1.50 -8.12 -1.07
CA VAL A 78 -0.83 -9.25 -1.70
C VAL A 78 -1.72 -10.50 -1.72
N ASP A 79 -1.47 -11.40 -2.67
CA ASP A 79 -2.07 -12.73 -2.71
C ASP A 79 -1.29 -13.74 -1.82
N ALA A 80 -1.78 -14.98 -1.78
CA ALA A 80 -1.15 -16.07 -1.02
C ALA A 80 0.28 -16.40 -1.48
N ASN A 81 0.66 -16.00 -2.69
CA ASN A 81 1.98 -16.19 -3.28
C ASN A 81 2.90 -14.96 -3.12
N TYR A 82 2.52 -14.02 -2.26
CA TYR A 82 3.23 -12.76 -2.02
C TYR A 82 3.31 -11.84 -3.25
N LYS A 83 2.42 -12.00 -4.22
CA LYS A 83 2.34 -11.12 -5.39
C LYS A 83 1.44 -9.93 -5.09
N PHE A 84 1.86 -8.74 -5.51
CA PHE A 84 1.06 -7.53 -5.37
C PHE A 84 -0.21 -7.60 -6.24
N VAL A 85 -1.36 -7.47 -5.59
CA VAL A 85 -2.67 -7.34 -6.24
C VAL A 85 -3.01 -5.87 -6.44
N LEU A 86 -2.87 -5.08 -5.37
CA LEU A 86 -3.17 -3.65 -5.34
C LEU A 86 -2.07 -2.91 -4.58
N VAL A 87 -1.68 -1.74 -5.08
CA VAL A 87 -0.73 -0.86 -4.39
C VAL A 87 -1.24 0.57 -4.44
N ASP A 88 -1.31 1.22 -3.29
CA ASP A 88 -1.53 2.66 -3.19
C ASP A 88 -0.31 3.34 -2.56
N ILE A 89 0.13 4.45 -3.14
CA ILE A 89 1.36 5.14 -2.78
C ILE A 89 1.09 6.64 -2.71
N GLY A 90 1.54 7.28 -1.65
CA GLY A 90 1.58 8.75 -1.58
C GLY A 90 0.64 9.37 -0.57
N ALA A 91 0.00 8.57 0.30
CA ALA A 91 -0.63 9.11 1.48
C ALA A 91 0.42 9.73 2.42
N GLU A 92 0.00 10.72 3.18
CA GLU A 92 0.90 11.55 4.01
C GLU A 92 1.47 10.75 5.18
N GLY A 93 2.77 10.90 5.45
CA GLY A 93 3.46 10.14 6.50
C GLY A 93 3.08 10.49 7.93
N HIS A 94 2.25 11.52 8.17
CA HIS A 94 1.68 11.74 9.50
C HIS A 94 0.54 10.76 9.81
N ASN A 95 -0.05 10.13 8.79
CA ASN A 95 -1.08 9.10 8.96
C ASN A 95 -0.45 7.79 9.44
N SER A 96 -1.25 6.92 10.04
CA SER A 96 -0.80 5.56 10.39
C SER A 96 -1.12 4.57 9.27
N ASP A 97 -0.34 3.48 9.22
CA ASP A 97 -0.56 2.36 8.31
C ASP A 97 -1.95 1.70 8.48
N GLY A 98 -2.58 1.88 9.66
CA GLY A 98 -3.93 1.40 9.97
C GLY A 98 -5.07 2.25 9.41
N GLU A 99 -4.80 3.40 8.80
CA GLU A 99 -5.84 4.27 8.22
C GLU A 99 -6.33 3.81 6.84
N PHE A 100 -6.43 2.49 6.65
CA PHE A 100 -6.94 1.82 5.46
C PHE A 100 -8.24 2.43 4.92
N SER A 101 -9.14 2.80 5.83
CA SER A 101 -10.46 3.38 5.53
C SER A 101 -10.39 4.73 4.81
N LYS A 102 -9.26 5.44 4.87
CA LYS A 102 -9.05 6.71 4.16
C LYS A 102 -8.55 6.52 2.72
N ILE A 103 -8.33 5.28 2.27
CA ILE A 103 -7.70 4.96 0.98
C ILE A 103 -8.79 4.59 -0.04
N PRO A 104 -9.25 5.53 -0.90
CA PRO A 104 -10.46 5.34 -1.70
C PRO A 104 -10.28 4.24 -2.76
N PHE A 105 -9.05 4.04 -3.24
CA PHE A 105 -8.76 3.10 -4.31
C PHE A 105 -8.91 1.65 -3.85
N LEU A 106 -8.28 1.28 -2.73
CA LEU A 106 -8.34 -0.05 -2.14
C LEU A 106 -9.75 -0.39 -1.65
N VAL A 107 -10.41 0.54 -0.96
CA VAL A 107 -11.81 0.36 -0.53
C VAL A 107 -12.74 0.16 -1.74
N LYS A 108 -12.54 0.91 -2.83
CA LYS A 108 -13.34 0.75 -4.06
C LYS A 108 -13.06 -0.56 -4.78
N ALA A 109 -11.83 -1.06 -4.75
CA ALA A 109 -11.47 -2.33 -5.34
C ALA A 109 -12.11 -3.50 -4.57
N LEU A 110 -12.06 -3.48 -3.24
CA LEU A 110 -12.72 -4.49 -2.40
C LEU A 110 -14.24 -4.47 -2.51
N LYS A 111 -14.86 -3.29 -2.62
CA LYS A 111 -16.32 -3.19 -2.84
C LYS A 111 -16.79 -3.81 -4.15
N LYS A 112 -15.90 -4.03 -5.12
CA LYS A 112 -16.21 -4.71 -6.40
C LYS A 112 -15.99 -6.23 -6.34
N ALA A 113 -15.48 -6.75 -5.22
CA ALA A 113 -15.34 -8.18 -5.01
C ALA A 113 -16.68 -8.83 -4.58
N HIS A 114 -17.65 -8.03 -4.13
CA HIS A 114 -19.01 -8.43 -3.76
C HIS A 114 -19.99 -8.27 -4.93
#